data_AF-A0A7H8QJY5-F1
#
_entry.id   AF-A0A7H8QJY5-F1
#
_cell.length_a   1.000
_cell.length_b   1.000
_cell.length_c   1.000
_cell.angle_alpha   90.00
_cell.angle_beta   90.00
_cell.angle_gamma   90.00
#
_symmetry.space_group_name_H-M   'P 1'
#
loop_
_entity.id
_entity.type
_entity.pdbx_description
1 polymer ?
#
loop_
_entity_poly.entity_id
_entity_poly.type
_entity_poly.pdbx_seq_one_letter_code
_entity_poly.pdbx_strand_id
1 'polypeptide(L)'
;MKNQGNFDLLDRLYQSIDQAESENLKLRQEIDSLESEGSKIKRDFNEVQEWYQNSCTYELDYVGKLVDIGDCVEKCLFRHGGNVKRDLEIVQHLRNTNSSVFQLTNVSTGFKYVYGYDATYIRRYLHKAPVEVVDSLDRRGDLIRLDPDISNRNFKSKIKLCDEIVDFWLMNLTTNPDLRAKVDKEIKEQHQRLVAQTTIRRPRETEPDYLSVELNTILQPLTVIPWGAIAMGYLGVPICIGATIFVVQDDDYTAAIEKLNSAGFVQTVPNRTPPPEIMERHPNPQKMLEEINAGYIRLDRSCAVFDYPPGHSAGKGTQLYLFPNSFTHFSLQEIRQSSNKVNDTEIIKQFDTYGNLHYPLEAALVESFIKAAIDEEKDIGFSAWGMSLEAWVAMMRGYLEVNNDIFDHCLDEQAVNWYSTKFGRIYEAKFGPRDRRISKRLGSGKEMPIDMRGNPI
;
A
#
# COMPACT_ATOMS: atom_id res chain seq x y z
N MET A 1 49.97 -60.41 15.96
CA MET A 1 48.89 -59.58 16.54
C MET A 1 49.04 -58.07 16.27
N LYS A 2 50.24 -57.47 16.19
CA LYS A 2 50.38 -56.02 15.85
C LYS A 2 49.86 -55.61 14.47
N ASN A 3 49.84 -56.51 13.48
CA ASN A 3 49.37 -56.18 12.13
C ASN A 3 47.83 -56.12 12.01
N GLN A 4 47.07 -56.80 12.87
CA GLN A 4 45.59 -56.83 12.78
C GLN A 4 45.00 -55.45 13.09
N GLY A 5 45.53 -54.75 14.10
CA GLY A 5 45.03 -53.42 14.49
C GLY A 5 45.29 -52.33 13.45
N ASN A 6 46.28 -52.51 12.56
CA ASN A 6 46.53 -51.57 11.46
C ASN A 6 45.49 -51.71 10.35
N PHE A 7 44.96 -52.92 10.10
CA PHE A 7 43.89 -53.14 9.13
C PHE A 7 42.56 -52.56 9.61
N ASP A 8 42.22 -52.75 10.88
CA ASP A 8 40.98 -52.17 11.47
C ASP A 8 40.98 -50.63 11.44
N LEU A 9 42.16 -50.01 11.62
CA LEU A 9 42.32 -48.55 11.53
C LEU A 9 42.19 -48.06 10.09
N LEU A 10 42.74 -48.80 9.13
CA LEU A 10 42.65 -48.50 7.71
C LEU A 10 41.19 -48.58 7.23
N ASP A 11 40.45 -49.62 7.62
CA ASP A 11 39.04 -49.81 7.25
C ASP A 11 38.15 -48.70 7.81
N ARG A 12 38.38 -48.26 9.06
CA ARG A 12 37.66 -47.11 9.63
C ARG A 12 37.98 -45.80 8.92
N LEU A 13 39.23 -45.61 8.49
CA LEU A 13 39.60 -44.43 7.71
C LEU A 13 38.92 -44.44 6.34
N TYR A 14 38.87 -45.59 5.66
CA TYR A 14 38.13 -45.72 4.39
C TYR A 14 36.64 -45.44 4.57
N GLN A 15 35.99 -46.03 5.59
CA GLN A 15 34.58 -45.75 5.88
C GLN A 15 34.32 -44.27 6.18
N SER A 16 35.22 -43.62 6.93
CA SER A 16 35.12 -42.19 7.22
C SER A 16 35.31 -41.32 5.98
N ILE A 17 36.19 -41.72 5.05
CA ILE A 17 36.38 -41.03 3.77
C ILE A 17 35.12 -41.19 2.91
N ASP A 18 34.60 -42.40 2.76
CA ASP A 18 33.40 -42.69 1.98
C ASP A 18 32.18 -41.91 2.51
N GLN A 19 32.03 -41.84 3.84
CA GLN A 19 30.98 -41.03 4.47
C GLN A 19 31.15 -39.54 4.16
N ALA A 20 32.37 -39.01 4.31
CA ALA A 20 32.65 -37.61 4.03
C ALA A 20 32.46 -37.27 2.54
N GLU A 21 32.79 -38.18 1.63
CA GLU A 21 32.54 -38.03 0.19
C GLU A 21 31.03 -38.04 -0.13
N SER A 22 30.27 -38.92 0.53
CA SER A 22 28.80 -38.96 0.39
C SER A 22 28.13 -37.69 0.91
N GLU A 23 28.57 -37.17 2.05
CA GLU A 23 28.06 -35.90 2.61
C GLU A 23 28.43 -34.71 1.73
N ASN A 24 29.66 -34.66 1.20
CA ASN A 24 30.08 -33.62 0.25
C ASN A 24 29.26 -33.66 -1.04
N LEU A 25 28.90 -34.85 -1.55
CA LEU A 25 28.05 -34.97 -2.72
C LEU A 25 26.64 -34.40 -2.47
N LYS A 26 26.05 -34.69 -1.31
CA LYS A 26 24.74 -34.14 -0.92
C LYS A 26 24.77 -32.61 -0.82
N LEU A 27 25.80 -32.06 -0.18
CA LEU A 27 25.97 -30.60 -0.06
C LEU A 27 26.13 -29.93 -1.43
N ARG A 28 26.86 -30.55 -2.37
CA ARG A 28 26.97 -30.03 -3.74
C ARG A 28 25.63 -30.01 -4.46
N GLN A 29 24.83 -31.08 -4.33
CA GLN A 29 23.48 -31.13 -4.90
C GLN A 29 22.54 -30.07 -4.30
N GLU A 30 22.66 -29.82 -2.99
CA GLU A 30 21.89 -28.77 -2.32
C GLU A 30 22.31 -27.36 -2.79
N ILE A 31 23.61 -27.11 -2.93
CA ILE A 31 24.14 -25.86 -3.49
C ILE A 31 23.61 -25.64 -4.92
N ASP A 32 23.70 -26.65 -5.79
CA ASP A 32 23.21 -26.55 -7.17
C ASP A 32 21.69 -26.27 -7.21
N SER A 33 20.92 -26.87 -6.29
CA SER A 33 19.48 -26.61 -6.14
C SER A 33 19.20 -25.16 -5.73
N LEU A 34 19.94 -24.65 -4.73
CA LEU A 34 19.79 -23.28 -4.24
C LEU A 34 20.23 -22.24 -5.28
N GLU A 35 21.29 -22.51 -6.05
CA GLU A 35 21.74 -21.63 -7.14
C GLU A 35 20.72 -21.57 -8.28
N SER A 36 20.08 -22.70 -8.60
CA SER A 36 18.97 -22.78 -9.56
C SER A 36 17.77 -21.97 -9.08
N GLU A 37 17.37 -22.12 -7.82
CA GLU A 37 16.28 -21.36 -7.20
C GLU A 37 16.59 -19.86 -7.17
N GLY A 38 17.80 -19.47 -6.75
CA GLY A 38 18.25 -18.07 -6.75
C GLY A 38 18.24 -17.46 -8.16
N SER A 39 18.64 -18.24 -9.17
CA SER A 39 18.58 -17.81 -10.58
C SER A 39 17.14 -17.62 -11.07
N LYS A 40 16.21 -18.48 -10.63
CA LYS A 40 14.78 -18.33 -10.91
C LYS A 40 14.23 -17.08 -10.25
N ILE A 41 14.44 -16.89 -8.95
CA ILE A 41 14.00 -15.69 -8.20
C ILE A 41 14.52 -14.41 -8.86
N LYS A 42 15.80 -14.40 -9.27
CA LYS A 42 16.39 -13.24 -9.97
C LYS A 42 15.72 -12.96 -11.31
N ARG A 43 15.37 -14.00 -12.07
CA ARG A 43 14.62 -13.86 -13.33
C ARG A 43 13.23 -13.30 -13.08
N ASP A 44 12.50 -13.90 -12.14
CA ASP A 44 11.14 -13.49 -11.79
C ASP A 44 11.13 -12.04 -11.26
N PHE A 45 12.13 -11.65 -10.46
CA PHE A 45 12.32 -10.27 -10.01
C PHE A 45 12.56 -9.29 -11.17
N ASN A 46 13.41 -9.66 -12.14
CA ASN A 46 13.66 -8.82 -13.31
C ASN A 46 12.42 -8.66 -14.18
N GLU A 47 11.63 -9.73 -14.35
CA GLU A 47 10.36 -9.70 -15.09
C GLU A 47 9.33 -8.78 -14.40
N VAL A 48 9.20 -8.88 -13.07
CA VAL A 48 8.37 -7.95 -12.28
C VAL A 48 8.87 -6.51 -12.40
N GLN A 49 10.19 -6.30 -12.39
CA GLN A 49 10.78 -4.97 -12.53
C GLN A 49 10.52 -4.38 -13.93
N GLU A 50 10.64 -5.18 -14.98
CA GLU A 50 10.34 -4.78 -16.36
C GLU A 50 8.84 -4.48 -16.53
N TRP A 51 7.96 -5.35 -16.02
CA TRP A 51 6.52 -5.14 -16.02
C TRP A 51 6.13 -3.84 -15.30
N TYR A 52 6.76 -3.57 -14.16
CA TYR A 52 6.59 -2.33 -13.42
C TYR A 52 7.07 -1.11 -14.23
N GLN A 53 8.26 -1.17 -14.84
CA GLN A 53 8.81 -0.08 -15.66
C GLN A 53 7.94 0.22 -16.88
N ASN A 54 7.40 -0.81 -17.52
CA ASN A 54 6.44 -0.69 -18.63
C ASN A 54 5.13 -0.05 -18.16
N SER A 55 4.62 -0.43 -16.99
CA SER A 55 3.42 0.19 -16.39
C SER A 55 3.62 1.69 -16.14
N CYS A 56 4.74 2.11 -15.53
CA CYS A 56 5.05 3.53 -15.33
C CYS A 56 5.23 4.31 -16.64
N THR A 57 5.84 3.68 -17.65
CA THR A 57 5.97 4.25 -18.99
C THR A 57 4.62 4.59 -19.59
N TYR A 58 3.66 3.67 -19.47
CA TYR A 58 2.34 3.83 -20.06
C TYR A 58 1.54 4.95 -19.40
N GLU A 59 1.68 5.13 -18.10
CA GLU A 59 1.03 6.25 -17.39
C GLU A 59 1.60 7.60 -17.80
N LEU A 60 2.93 7.75 -17.87
CA LEU A 60 3.54 9.00 -18.34
C LEU A 60 3.19 9.31 -19.81
N ASP A 61 3.11 8.29 -20.67
CA ASP A 61 2.65 8.43 -22.07
C ASP A 61 1.17 8.83 -22.14
N TYR A 62 0.32 8.29 -21.25
CA TYR A 62 -1.10 8.62 -21.19
C TYR A 62 -1.34 10.06 -20.73
N VAL A 63 -0.65 10.51 -19.67
CA VAL A 63 -0.73 11.89 -19.17
C VAL A 63 -0.31 12.88 -20.24
N GLY A 64 0.75 12.59 -21.00
CA GLY A 64 1.18 13.45 -22.11
C GLY A 64 0.10 13.64 -23.17
N LYS A 65 -0.62 12.56 -23.55
CA LYS A 65 -1.71 12.64 -24.53
C LYS A 65 -2.91 13.44 -24.03
N LEU A 66 -3.28 13.28 -22.75
CA LEU A 66 -4.40 14.03 -22.17
C LEU A 66 -4.12 15.53 -22.09
N VAL A 67 -2.88 15.92 -21.73
CA VAL A 67 -2.45 17.33 -21.72
C VAL A 67 -2.54 17.95 -23.11
N ASP A 68 -2.15 17.23 -24.16
CA ASP A 68 -2.19 17.73 -25.54
C ASP A 68 -3.62 17.87 -26.11
N ILE A 69 -4.59 17.12 -25.60
CA ILE A 69 -6.00 17.16 -26.06
C ILE A 69 -6.81 18.24 -25.32
N GLY A 70 -6.29 18.79 -24.21
CA GLY A 70 -6.95 19.86 -23.45
C GLY A 70 -8.17 19.40 -22.63
N ASP A 71 -8.36 18.08 -22.50
CA ASP A 71 -9.38 17.50 -21.64
C ASP A 71 -8.91 17.52 -20.18
N CYS A 72 -9.83 17.80 -19.25
CA CYS A 72 -9.59 17.60 -17.82
C CYS A 72 -9.13 16.15 -17.61
N VAL A 73 -8.07 15.97 -16.83
CA VAL A 73 -7.48 14.65 -16.63
C VAL A 73 -8.48 13.81 -15.84
N GLU A 74 -9.24 12.98 -16.54
CA GLU A 74 -10.27 12.15 -15.91
C GLU A 74 -9.60 11.30 -14.82
N LYS A 75 -10.22 11.26 -13.62
CA LYS A 75 -9.67 10.85 -12.31
C LYS A 75 -9.13 9.41 -12.21
N CYS A 76 -9.02 8.69 -13.31
CA CYS A 76 -8.51 7.34 -13.34
C CYS A 76 -7.12 7.35 -13.98
N LEU A 77 -6.11 6.87 -13.23
CA LEU A 77 -4.76 6.46 -13.69
C LEU A 77 -3.58 7.45 -13.52
N PHE A 78 -3.47 8.09 -12.36
CA PHE A 78 -2.13 8.35 -11.80
C PHE A 78 -1.82 7.26 -10.76
N ARG A 79 -1.08 6.21 -11.10
CA ARG A 79 -0.45 5.36 -10.05
C ARG A 79 0.99 5.80 -9.80
N HIS A 80 1.64 6.48 -10.74
CA HIS A 80 3.04 6.86 -10.69
C HIS A 80 3.30 8.38 -10.77
N GLY A 81 4.33 8.80 -10.02
CA GLY A 81 4.53 10.12 -9.43
C GLY A 81 4.87 9.92 -7.95
N GLY A 82 5.95 10.53 -7.47
CA GLY A 82 6.47 10.30 -6.11
C GLY A 82 7.89 9.73 -6.03
N ASN A 83 8.55 9.49 -7.18
CA ASN A 83 9.97 9.16 -7.23
C ASN A 83 10.60 9.68 -8.53
N VAL A 84 11.09 10.92 -8.48
CA VAL A 84 11.64 11.65 -9.62
C VAL A 84 12.84 10.95 -10.24
N LYS A 85 13.65 10.24 -9.43
CA LYS A 85 14.82 9.48 -9.95
C LYS A 85 14.35 8.33 -10.83
N ARG A 86 13.39 7.55 -10.34
CA ARG A 86 12.83 6.41 -11.07
C ARG A 86 12.14 6.86 -12.34
N ASP A 87 11.37 7.94 -12.29
CA ASP A 87 10.66 8.47 -13.45
C ASP A 87 11.63 8.99 -14.52
N LEU A 88 12.77 9.58 -14.12
CA LEU A 88 13.84 9.93 -15.04
C LEU A 88 14.54 8.72 -15.66
N GLU A 89 14.72 7.64 -14.91
CA GLU A 89 15.26 6.38 -15.43
C GLU A 89 14.34 5.79 -16.51
N ILE A 90 13.02 5.86 -16.30
CA ILE A 90 12.01 5.45 -17.28
C ILE A 90 12.09 6.30 -18.56
N VAL A 91 12.09 7.63 -18.43
CA VAL A 91 12.24 8.56 -19.58
C VAL A 91 13.52 8.22 -20.37
N GLN A 92 14.60 7.89 -19.68
CA GLN A 92 15.87 7.55 -20.33
C GLN A 92 15.86 6.17 -20.97
N HIS A 93 15.26 5.18 -20.31
CA HIS A 93 15.12 3.84 -20.86
C HIS A 93 14.42 3.91 -22.20
N LEU A 94 13.31 4.63 -22.29
CA LEU A 94 12.55 4.82 -23.55
C LEU A 94 13.35 5.54 -24.62
N ARG A 95 14.16 6.53 -24.23
CA ARG A 95 15.07 7.21 -25.16
C ARG A 95 16.13 6.25 -25.71
N ASN A 96 16.55 5.25 -24.94
CA ASN A 96 17.56 4.27 -25.33
C ASN A 96 16.98 3.10 -26.15
N THR A 97 15.71 2.74 -25.96
CA THR A 97 15.08 1.57 -26.60
C THR A 97 14.48 1.84 -27.99
N ASN A 98 14.84 2.94 -28.65
CA ASN A 98 14.22 3.37 -29.92
C ASN A 98 12.68 3.44 -29.86
N SER A 99 12.12 3.79 -28.70
CA SER A 99 10.68 4.04 -28.58
C SER A 99 10.26 5.15 -29.54
N SER A 100 9.00 5.13 -30.00
CA SER A 100 8.53 6.11 -30.99
C SER A 100 8.73 7.54 -30.50
N VAL A 101 9.03 8.48 -31.42
CA VAL A 101 9.18 9.91 -31.11
C VAL A 101 7.94 10.45 -30.37
N PHE A 102 6.76 9.94 -30.73
CA PHE A 102 5.50 10.29 -30.10
C PHE A 102 5.44 9.85 -28.63
N GLN A 103 5.77 8.59 -28.33
CA GLN A 103 5.78 8.06 -26.97
C GLN A 103 6.80 8.79 -26.08
N LEU A 104 7.99 9.10 -26.60
CA LEU A 104 8.99 9.86 -25.85
C LEU A 104 8.53 11.29 -25.56
N THR A 105 7.81 11.91 -26.51
CA THR A 105 7.23 13.25 -26.33
C THR A 105 6.19 13.23 -25.23
N ASN A 106 5.24 12.30 -25.28
CA ASN A 106 4.19 12.21 -24.28
C ASN A 106 4.74 11.95 -22.87
N VAL A 107 5.68 11.00 -22.72
CA VAL A 107 6.30 10.71 -21.43
C VAL A 107 7.06 11.93 -20.88
N SER A 108 7.71 12.70 -21.76
CA SER A 108 8.37 13.95 -21.37
C SER A 108 7.37 15.03 -20.95
N THR A 109 6.23 15.15 -21.65
CA THR A 109 5.12 16.05 -21.30
C THR A 109 4.50 15.66 -19.96
N GLY A 110 4.23 14.38 -19.74
CA GLY A 110 3.72 13.85 -18.46
C GLY A 110 4.68 14.10 -17.30
N PHE A 111 5.98 13.85 -17.50
CA PHE A 111 6.99 14.18 -16.49
C PHE A 111 6.97 15.68 -16.15
N LYS A 112 6.92 16.55 -17.18
CA LYS A 112 6.86 18.00 -16.98
C LYS A 112 5.59 18.42 -16.26
N TYR A 113 4.46 17.78 -16.51
CA TYR A 113 3.22 18.04 -15.79
C TYR A 113 3.34 17.66 -14.31
N VAL A 114 3.79 16.43 -14.02
CA VAL A 114 3.92 15.85 -12.66
C VAL A 114 4.94 16.58 -11.81
N TYR A 115 6.06 16.99 -12.38
CA TYR A 115 7.16 17.61 -11.64
C TYR A 115 7.28 19.12 -11.85
N GLY A 116 6.62 19.69 -12.85
CA GLY A 116 6.69 21.12 -13.20
C GLY A 116 7.88 21.47 -14.11
N TYR A 117 8.77 20.50 -14.39
CA TYR A 117 10.06 20.74 -15.03
C TYR A 117 10.36 19.75 -16.14
N ASP A 118 11.13 20.18 -17.13
CA ASP A 118 11.61 19.30 -18.20
C ASP A 118 12.52 18.19 -17.65
N ALA A 119 12.27 16.94 -18.08
CA ALA A 119 13.03 15.77 -17.63
C ALA A 119 14.52 15.87 -17.98
N THR A 120 14.86 16.39 -19.17
CA THR A 120 16.26 16.56 -19.59
C THR A 120 16.95 17.62 -18.74
N TYR A 121 16.23 18.67 -18.38
CA TYR A 121 16.72 19.73 -17.50
C TYR A 121 16.99 19.22 -16.08
N ILE A 122 16.00 18.60 -15.41
CA ILE A 122 16.17 18.08 -14.04
C ILE A 122 17.27 17.02 -13.97
N ARG A 123 17.31 16.07 -14.93
CA ARG A 123 18.35 15.04 -14.99
C ARG A 123 19.76 15.60 -14.92
N ARG A 124 20.01 16.74 -15.56
CA ARG A 124 21.34 17.37 -15.60
C ARG A 124 21.84 17.78 -14.22
N TYR A 125 20.93 18.08 -13.29
CA TYR A 125 21.27 18.67 -12.00
C TYR A 125 20.89 17.79 -10.80
N LEU A 126 20.01 16.81 -10.97
CA LEU A 126 19.48 16.00 -9.87
C LEU A 126 20.56 15.24 -9.07
N HIS A 127 21.66 14.82 -9.71
CA HIS A 127 22.79 14.18 -9.03
C HIS A 127 23.53 15.13 -8.06
N LYS A 128 23.32 16.45 -8.17
CA LYS A 128 23.85 17.48 -7.27
C LYS A 128 22.79 18.02 -6.31
N ALA A 129 21.55 17.57 -6.44
CA ALA A 129 20.44 18.06 -5.63
C ALA A 129 20.64 17.60 -4.17
N PRO A 130 20.42 18.49 -3.20
CA PRO A 130 20.29 18.08 -1.81
C PRO A 130 19.06 17.17 -1.66
N VAL A 131 19.04 16.34 -0.62
CA VAL A 131 17.95 15.36 -0.40
C VAL A 131 16.60 16.05 -0.29
N GLU A 132 16.54 17.25 0.30
CA GLU A 132 15.33 18.04 0.47
C GLU A 132 14.69 18.49 -0.86
N VAL A 133 15.51 18.72 -1.90
CA VAL A 133 15.03 19.05 -3.25
C VAL A 133 14.49 17.82 -3.95
N VAL A 134 15.17 16.67 -3.79
CA VAL A 134 14.68 15.38 -4.31
C VAL A 134 13.35 15.05 -3.65
N ASP A 135 13.28 15.15 -2.32
CA ASP A 135 12.07 14.90 -1.55
C ASP A 135 10.95 15.88 -1.95
N SER A 136 11.24 17.15 -2.24
CA SER A 136 10.22 18.11 -2.69
C SER A 136 9.69 17.81 -4.11
N LEU A 137 10.56 17.33 -5.01
CA LEU A 137 10.13 16.84 -6.33
C LEU A 137 9.23 15.61 -6.19
N ASP A 138 9.65 14.63 -5.40
CA ASP A 138 8.86 13.43 -5.09
C ASP A 138 7.50 13.82 -4.49
N ARG A 139 7.52 14.72 -3.51
CA ARG A 139 6.32 15.23 -2.85
C ARG A 139 5.35 15.92 -3.80
N ARG A 140 5.87 16.72 -4.73
CA ARG A 140 5.05 17.36 -5.77
C ARG A 140 4.38 16.29 -6.63
N GLY A 141 5.12 15.27 -7.05
CA GLY A 141 4.57 14.16 -7.82
C GLY A 141 3.46 13.42 -7.08
N ASP A 142 3.62 13.18 -5.78
CA ASP A 142 2.57 12.61 -4.92
C ASP A 142 1.31 13.50 -4.84
N LEU A 143 1.49 14.82 -4.71
CA LEU A 143 0.37 15.76 -4.60
C LEU A 143 -0.43 15.86 -5.90
N ILE A 144 0.26 15.90 -7.05
CA ILE A 144 -0.39 15.87 -8.38
C ILE A 144 -1.13 14.55 -8.58
N ARG A 145 -0.55 13.42 -8.16
CA ARG A 145 -1.22 12.12 -8.21
C ARG A 145 -2.52 12.09 -7.40
N LEU A 146 -2.54 12.74 -6.23
CA LEU A 146 -3.72 12.77 -5.36
C LEU A 146 -4.82 13.75 -5.82
N ASP A 147 -4.48 14.77 -6.62
CA ASP A 147 -5.41 15.74 -7.19
C ASP A 147 -4.87 16.28 -8.51
N PRO A 148 -5.04 15.53 -9.61
CA PRO A 148 -4.50 15.89 -10.92
C PRO A 148 -4.98 17.26 -11.38
N ASP A 149 -6.25 17.58 -11.15
CA ASP A 149 -6.85 18.86 -11.54
C ASP A 149 -6.37 20.05 -10.69
N ILE A 150 -5.58 19.80 -9.63
CA ILE A 150 -5.12 20.81 -8.66
C ILE A 150 -6.31 21.64 -8.13
N SER A 151 -7.45 20.97 -7.98
CA SER A 151 -8.73 21.57 -7.62
C SER A 151 -8.80 21.88 -6.12
N ASN A 152 -8.08 21.10 -5.31
CA ASN A 152 -7.96 21.24 -3.88
C ASN A 152 -7.00 22.38 -3.53
N ARG A 153 -7.54 23.46 -2.94
CA ARG A 153 -6.76 24.63 -2.49
C ARG A 153 -5.59 24.25 -1.57
N ASN A 154 -5.76 23.21 -0.74
CA ASN A 154 -4.69 22.73 0.15
C ASN A 154 -3.52 22.17 -0.68
N PHE A 155 -3.80 21.31 -1.65
CA PHE A 155 -2.75 20.72 -2.49
C PHE A 155 -2.09 21.75 -3.38
N LYS A 156 -2.86 22.69 -3.94
CA LYS A 156 -2.32 23.82 -4.70
C LYS A 156 -1.27 24.61 -3.92
N SER A 157 -1.53 24.92 -2.65
CA SER A 157 -0.58 25.64 -1.80
C SER A 157 0.70 24.85 -1.54
N LYS A 158 0.58 23.53 -1.37
CA LYS A 158 1.71 22.62 -1.13
C LYS A 158 2.56 22.42 -2.38
N ILE A 159 1.93 22.27 -3.54
CA ILE A 159 2.60 22.20 -4.85
C ILE A 159 3.40 23.48 -5.07
N LYS A 160 2.80 24.66 -4.83
CA LYS A 160 3.51 25.95 -4.94
C LYS A 160 4.74 26.02 -4.05
N LEU A 161 4.67 25.50 -2.82
CA LEU A 161 5.82 25.46 -1.92
C LEU A 161 6.91 24.48 -2.41
N CYS A 162 6.53 23.35 -3.01
CA CYS A 162 7.49 22.46 -3.66
C CYS A 162 8.19 23.17 -4.83
N ASP A 163 7.43 23.87 -5.68
CA ASP A 163 7.95 24.65 -6.81
C ASP A 163 8.91 25.74 -6.32
N GLU A 164 8.57 26.47 -5.25
CA GLU A 164 9.45 27.49 -4.66
C GLU A 164 10.79 26.92 -4.20
N ILE A 165 10.80 25.75 -3.54
CA ILE A 165 12.03 25.07 -3.09
C ILE A 165 12.90 24.67 -4.28
N VAL A 166 12.29 24.05 -5.30
CA VAL A 166 13.01 23.54 -6.48
C VAL A 166 13.52 24.69 -7.34
N ASP A 167 12.71 25.73 -7.59
CA ASP A 167 13.11 26.92 -8.32
C ASP A 167 14.25 27.66 -7.61
N PHE A 168 14.14 27.83 -6.28
CA PHE A 168 15.20 28.47 -5.49
C PHE A 168 16.52 27.70 -5.60
N TRP A 169 16.48 26.37 -5.52
CA TRP A 169 17.66 25.54 -5.74
C TRP A 169 18.20 25.71 -7.16
N LEU A 170 17.36 25.60 -8.18
CA LEU A 170 17.75 25.69 -9.60
C LEU A 170 18.39 27.05 -9.94
N MET A 171 17.83 28.15 -9.43
CA MET A 171 18.37 29.50 -9.64
C MET A 171 19.76 29.69 -9.02
N ASN A 172 20.07 28.97 -7.95
CA ASN A 172 21.32 29.09 -7.22
C ASN A 172 22.38 28.05 -7.60
N LEU A 173 22.10 27.14 -8.54
CA LEU A 173 23.05 26.11 -9.01
C LEU A 173 24.37 26.65 -9.60
N THR A 174 24.36 27.90 -10.08
CA THR A 174 25.52 28.58 -10.68
C THR A 174 26.25 29.49 -9.70
N THR A 175 25.79 29.59 -8.45
CA THR A 175 26.37 30.51 -7.46
C THR A 175 27.66 29.97 -6.80
N ASN A 176 28.43 30.90 -6.23
CA ASN A 176 29.67 30.65 -5.50
C ASN A 176 29.47 29.55 -4.43
N PRO A 177 30.39 28.57 -4.29
CA PRO A 177 30.36 27.53 -3.25
C PRO A 177 30.04 28.05 -1.84
N ASP A 178 30.46 29.26 -1.47
CA ASP A 178 30.20 29.86 -0.16
C ASP A 178 28.71 30.25 0.04
N LEU A 179 28.00 30.57 -1.04
CA LEU A 179 26.55 30.82 -1.01
C LEU A 179 25.75 29.51 -0.96
N ARG A 180 26.33 28.40 -1.41
CA ARG A 180 25.66 27.09 -1.44
C ARG A 180 25.26 26.62 -0.05
N ALA A 181 26.11 26.80 0.95
CA ALA A 181 25.79 26.43 2.34
C ALA A 181 24.60 27.23 2.91
N LYS A 182 24.46 28.51 2.51
CA LYS A 182 23.34 29.36 2.91
C LYS A 182 22.05 28.93 2.20
N VAL A 183 22.14 28.61 0.91
CA VAL A 183 21.05 28.09 0.09
C VAL A 183 20.56 26.74 0.64
N ASP A 184 21.47 25.81 0.95
CA ASP A 184 21.12 24.50 1.51
C ASP A 184 20.40 24.64 2.87
N LYS A 185 20.84 25.59 3.72
CA LYS A 185 20.16 25.89 4.99
C LYS A 185 18.72 26.40 4.75
N GLU A 186 18.54 27.32 3.82
CA GLU A 186 17.22 27.90 3.51
C GLU A 186 16.28 26.88 2.86
N ILE A 187 16.79 26.05 1.94
CA ILE A 187 16.08 24.89 1.39
C ILE A 187 15.62 23.97 2.52
N LYS A 188 16.50 23.68 3.48
CA LYS A 188 16.16 22.81 4.62
C LYS A 188 15.07 23.40 5.50
N GLU A 189 15.11 24.70 5.77
CA GLU A 189 14.07 25.40 6.54
C GLU A 189 12.72 25.42 5.80
N GLN A 190 12.72 25.69 4.49
CA GLN A 190 11.51 25.65 3.67
C GLN A 190 10.96 24.23 3.55
N HIS A 191 11.82 23.23 3.36
CA HIS A 191 11.45 21.82 3.35
C HIS A 191 10.87 21.38 4.70
N GLN A 192 11.42 21.83 5.83
CA GLN A 192 10.81 21.57 7.14
C GLN A 192 9.40 22.17 7.26
N ARG A 193 9.16 23.36 6.71
CA ARG A 193 7.80 23.94 6.64
C ARG A 193 6.89 23.11 5.74
N LEU A 194 7.38 22.68 4.59
CA LEU A 194 6.65 21.80 3.67
C LEU A 194 6.30 20.49 4.36
N VAL A 195 7.26 19.79 4.98
CA VAL A 195 7.05 18.53 5.72
C VAL A 195 6.02 18.73 6.83
N ALA A 196 6.14 19.79 7.63
CA ALA A 196 5.18 20.10 8.69
C ALA A 196 3.75 20.36 8.16
N GLN A 197 3.62 20.93 6.96
CA GLN A 197 2.32 21.14 6.30
C GLN A 197 1.81 19.90 5.56
N THR A 198 2.71 19.01 5.15
CA THR A 198 2.45 17.88 4.24
C THR A 198 2.51 16.53 4.94
N THR A 199 2.61 16.45 6.26
CA THR A 199 2.51 15.20 7.01
C THR A 199 1.43 14.30 6.38
N ILE A 200 1.83 13.18 5.76
CA ILE A 200 0.90 12.21 5.10
C ILE A 200 0.13 11.40 6.15
N ARG A 201 0.07 11.93 7.36
CA ARG A 201 -0.72 11.40 8.45
C ARG A 201 -1.90 12.33 8.54
N ARG A 202 -3.07 11.81 8.19
CA ARG A 202 -4.30 12.51 8.52
C ARG A 202 -4.60 12.19 9.98
N PRO A 203 -5.09 13.15 10.78
CA PRO A 203 -5.71 12.80 12.04
C PRO A 203 -6.84 11.79 11.75
N ARG A 204 -7.14 10.94 12.73
CA ARG A 204 -8.36 10.13 12.68
C ARG A 204 -9.56 11.04 12.39
N GLU A 205 -10.42 10.62 11.48
CA GLU A 205 -11.65 11.33 11.18
C GLU A 205 -12.57 11.28 12.40
N THR A 206 -13.25 12.39 12.67
CA THR A 206 -14.21 12.48 13.79
C THR A 206 -15.66 12.31 13.33
N GLU A 207 -15.86 12.16 12.03
CA GLU A 207 -17.16 11.99 11.40
C GLU A 207 -17.08 10.91 10.31
N PRO A 208 -18.17 10.15 10.07
CA PRO A 208 -18.24 9.21 8.97
C PRO A 208 -18.08 9.88 7.61
N ASP A 209 -17.46 9.17 6.66
CA ASP A 209 -17.45 9.61 5.26
C ASP A 209 -18.85 9.48 4.63
N TYR A 210 -19.07 10.22 3.55
CA TYR A 210 -20.40 10.29 2.93
C TYR A 210 -20.93 8.94 2.41
N LEU A 211 -20.06 8.03 1.95
CA LEU A 211 -20.47 6.70 1.49
C LEU A 211 -20.94 5.85 2.66
N SER A 212 -20.23 5.94 3.79
CA SER A 212 -20.63 5.25 5.01
C SER A 212 -21.95 5.80 5.57
N VAL A 213 -22.19 7.12 5.52
CA VAL A 213 -23.48 7.70 5.94
C VAL A 213 -24.63 7.23 5.06
N GLU A 214 -24.43 7.18 3.75
CA GLU A 214 -25.42 6.70 2.79
C GLU A 214 -25.79 5.24 3.06
N LEU A 215 -24.78 4.35 3.18
CA LEU A 215 -25.00 2.93 3.41
C LEU A 215 -25.59 2.65 4.79
N ASN A 216 -25.17 3.41 5.81
CA ASN A 216 -25.80 3.42 7.12
C ASN A 216 -27.31 3.67 7.01
N THR A 217 -27.72 4.67 6.21
CA THR A 217 -29.12 5.02 5.98
C THR A 217 -29.90 3.94 5.24
N ILE A 218 -29.32 3.37 4.17
CA ILE A 218 -29.96 2.32 3.37
C ILE A 218 -30.16 1.04 4.19
N LEU A 219 -29.16 0.68 4.99
CA LEU A 219 -29.13 -0.60 5.69
C LEU A 219 -29.85 -0.57 7.04
N GLN A 220 -30.23 0.61 7.58
CA GLN A 220 -30.97 0.75 8.83
C GLN A 220 -32.16 -0.24 8.95
N PRO A 221 -32.29 -1.01 10.06
CA PRO A 221 -31.51 -0.93 11.31
C PRO A 221 -30.33 -1.91 11.39
N LEU A 222 -29.91 -2.51 10.27
CA LEU A 222 -28.86 -3.54 10.26
C LEU A 222 -27.52 -2.94 10.67
N THR A 223 -26.74 -3.65 11.49
CA THR A 223 -25.38 -3.23 11.88
C THR A 223 -24.46 -3.23 10.66
N VAL A 224 -23.71 -2.15 10.47
CA VAL A 224 -22.78 -1.94 9.36
C VAL A 224 -21.40 -1.58 9.89
N ILE A 225 -20.37 -2.28 9.42
CA ILE A 225 -18.97 -2.00 9.77
C ILE A 225 -18.17 -1.73 8.47
N PRO A 226 -17.60 -0.53 8.30
CA PRO A 226 -16.63 -0.28 7.23
C PRO A 226 -15.40 -1.18 7.38
N TRP A 227 -14.85 -1.68 6.28
CA TRP A 227 -13.67 -2.54 6.28
C TRP A 227 -12.70 -2.21 5.15
N GLY A 228 -11.48 -2.74 5.19
CA GLY A 228 -10.47 -2.46 4.16
C GLY A 228 -10.07 -0.98 4.12
N ALA A 229 -9.92 -0.44 2.91
CA ALA A 229 -9.38 0.91 2.68
C ALA A 229 -10.21 2.04 3.31
N ILE A 230 -11.54 1.93 3.36
CA ILE A 230 -12.41 2.96 3.93
C ILE A 230 -12.25 3.07 5.46
N ALA A 231 -12.11 1.93 6.14
CA ALA A 231 -11.85 1.89 7.59
C ALA A 231 -10.43 2.38 7.92
N MET A 232 -9.44 1.98 7.12
CA MET A 232 -8.06 2.49 7.25
C MET A 232 -7.99 4.01 7.02
N GLY A 233 -8.74 4.51 6.05
CA GLY A 233 -8.85 5.95 5.76
C GLY A 233 -9.41 6.74 6.93
N TYR A 234 -10.48 6.23 7.57
CA TYR A 234 -11.05 6.81 8.79
C TYR A 234 -10.01 6.93 9.93
N LEU A 235 -9.13 5.92 10.07
CA LEU A 235 -8.05 5.94 11.06
C LEU A 235 -6.89 6.87 10.69
N GLY A 236 -6.90 7.50 9.52
CA GLY A 236 -5.87 8.43 9.07
C GLY A 236 -4.77 7.83 8.20
N VAL A 237 -4.92 6.57 7.76
CA VAL A 237 -4.00 5.94 6.81
C VAL A 237 -4.20 6.55 5.42
N PRO A 238 -3.15 7.04 4.75
CA PRO A 238 -3.27 7.62 3.41
C PRO A 238 -3.37 6.52 2.35
N ILE A 239 -4.58 5.99 2.16
CA ILE A 239 -4.88 4.93 1.21
C ILE A 239 -5.91 5.39 0.18
N CYS A 240 -5.74 4.97 -1.07
CA CYS A 240 -6.75 5.16 -2.11
C CYS A 240 -7.89 4.16 -1.91
N ILE A 241 -9.13 4.65 -1.88
CA ILE A 241 -10.33 3.80 -1.79
C ILE A 241 -10.64 3.30 -3.21
N GLY A 242 -10.13 2.11 -3.55
CA GLY A 242 -10.38 1.46 -4.85
C GLY A 242 -11.63 0.57 -4.87
N ALA A 243 -12.00 0.02 -3.71
CA ALA A 243 -13.23 -0.73 -3.52
C ALA A 243 -13.82 -0.37 -2.16
N THR A 244 -15.13 -0.19 -2.12
CA THR A 244 -15.84 0.14 -0.90
C THR A 244 -16.25 -1.17 -0.23
N ILE A 245 -15.74 -1.45 0.97
CA ILE A 245 -15.99 -2.73 1.65
C ILE A 245 -16.75 -2.49 2.95
N PHE A 246 -17.88 -3.18 3.10
CA PHE A 246 -18.71 -3.14 4.29
C PHE A 246 -19.05 -4.53 4.78
N VAL A 247 -19.21 -4.66 6.09
CA VAL A 247 -19.52 -5.90 6.77
C VAL A 247 -20.86 -5.77 7.48
N VAL A 248 -21.66 -6.81 7.40
CA VAL A 248 -22.92 -6.98 8.12
C VAL A 248 -22.91 -8.29 8.90
N GLN A 249 -23.88 -8.50 9.80
CA GLN A 249 -24.03 -9.78 10.48
C GLN A 249 -24.32 -10.89 9.47
N ASP A 250 -23.82 -12.10 9.75
CA ASP A 250 -24.14 -13.30 9.00
C ASP A 250 -25.67 -13.48 8.87
N ASP A 251 -26.40 -13.31 9.98
CA ASP A 251 -27.86 -13.43 10.04
C ASP A 251 -28.60 -12.32 9.26
N ASP A 252 -27.96 -11.15 9.09
CA ASP A 252 -28.53 -9.99 8.39
C ASP A 252 -28.11 -9.93 6.92
N TYR A 253 -27.23 -10.84 6.47
CA TYR A 253 -26.56 -10.75 5.17
C TYR A 253 -27.55 -10.74 3.99
N THR A 254 -28.53 -11.66 3.99
CA THR A 254 -29.58 -11.70 2.97
C THR A 254 -30.45 -10.44 2.99
N ALA A 255 -30.84 -9.97 4.18
CA ALA A 255 -31.64 -8.76 4.32
C ALA A 255 -30.89 -7.51 3.84
N ALA A 256 -29.58 -7.44 4.06
CA ALA A 256 -28.74 -6.35 3.57
C ALA A 256 -28.68 -6.33 2.02
N ILE A 257 -28.53 -7.50 1.39
CA ILE A 257 -28.58 -7.63 -0.08
C ILE A 257 -29.92 -7.13 -0.63
N GLU A 258 -31.04 -7.53 -0.03
CA GLU A 258 -32.39 -7.12 -0.46
C GLU A 258 -32.59 -5.60 -0.35
N LYS A 259 -32.06 -4.98 0.71
CA LYS A 259 -32.11 -3.52 0.89
C LYS A 259 -31.28 -2.76 -0.13
N LEU A 260 -30.07 -3.24 -0.44
CA LEU A 260 -29.23 -2.63 -1.47
C LEU A 260 -29.92 -2.71 -2.83
N ASN A 261 -30.46 -3.87 -3.21
CA ASN A 261 -31.23 -4.02 -4.44
C ASN A 261 -32.44 -3.07 -4.48
N SER A 262 -33.16 -2.94 -3.36
CA SER A 262 -34.30 -2.00 -3.24
C SER A 262 -33.90 -0.54 -3.35
N ALA A 263 -32.67 -0.20 -2.96
CA ALA A 263 -32.07 1.13 -3.10
C ALA A 263 -31.49 1.39 -4.51
N GLY A 264 -31.66 0.44 -5.44
CA GLY A 264 -31.23 0.60 -6.84
C GLY A 264 -29.77 0.19 -7.10
N PHE A 265 -29.10 -0.42 -6.13
CA PHE A 265 -27.81 -1.06 -6.38
C PHE A 265 -28.05 -2.31 -7.24
N VAL A 266 -27.13 -2.56 -8.18
CA VAL A 266 -27.22 -3.72 -9.08
C VAL A 266 -26.17 -4.72 -8.65
N GLN A 267 -26.61 -5.92 -8.26
CA GLN A 267 -25.67 -7.00 -7.94
C GLN A 267 -24.91 -7.42 -9.20
N THR A 268 -23.59 -7.43 -9.13
CA THR A 268 -22.67 -7.71 -10.23
C THR A 268 -21.56 -8.66 -9.81
N VAL A 269 -20.63 -8.92 -10.73
CA VAL A 269 -19.38 -9.62 -10.43
C VAL A 269 -18.27 -8.60 -10.17
N PRO A 270 -17.23 -8.96 -9.39
CA PRO A 270 -16.04 -8.13 -9.24
C PRO A 270 -15.47 -7.66 -10.58
N ASN A 271 -15.32 -6.35 -10.74
CA ASN A 271 -14.61 -5.74 -11.85
C ASN A 271 -13.17 -5.48 -11.45
N ARG A 272 -12.29 -6.41 -11.82
CA ARG A 272 -10.83 -6.29 -11.65
C ARG A 272 -10.12 -6.09 -12.97
N THR A 273 -10.87 -5.72 -14.02
CA THR A 273 -10.32 -5.56 -15.36
C THR A 273 -9.28 -4.45 -15.31
N PRO A 274 -8.02 -4.74 -15.66
CA PRO A 274 -7.04 -3.70 -15.87
C PRO A 274 -7.54 -2.68 -16.90
N PRO A 275 -7.03 -1.45 -16.87
CA PRO A 275 -7.32 -0.45 -17.90
C PRO A 275 -7.19 -1.01 -19.32
N PRO A 276 -8.06 -0.62 -20.27
CA PRO A 276 -8.06 -1.15 -21.63
C PRO A 276 -6.69 -1.08 -22.31
N GLU A 277 -5.94 0.00 -22.10
CA GLU A 277 -4.60 0.19 -22.65
C GLU A 277 -3.55 -0.80 -22.12
N ILE A 278 -3.74 -1.34 -20.90
CA ILE A 278 -2.92 -2.41 -20.35
C ILE A 278 -3.36 -3.75 -20.95
N MET A 279 -4.68 -3.95 -21.06
CA MET A 279 -5.25 -5.16 -21.65
C MET A 279 -4.81 -5.34 -23.11
N GLU A 280 -4.92 -4.31 -23.94
CA GLU A 280 -4.59 -4.38 -25.38
C GLU A 280 -3.11 -4.69 -25.66
N ARG A 281 -2.21 -4.36 -24.72
CA ARG A 281 -0.76 -4.52 -24.87
C ARG A 281 -0.23 -5.82 -24.27
N HIS A 282 -1.04 -6.51 -23.46
CA HIS A 282 -0.61 -7.75 -22.84
C HIS A 282 -0.58 -8.89 -23.88
N PRO A 283 0.48 -9.71 -23.96
CA PRO A 283 0.56 -10.83 -24.91
C PRO A 283 -0.57 -11.84 -24.77
N ASN A 284 -1.15 -11.96 -23.58
CA ASN A 284 -2.31 -12.80 -23.29
C ASN A 284 -3.23 -12.14 -22.24
N PRO A 285 -4.11 -11.21 -22.64
CA PRO A 285 -4.91 -10.42 -21.70
C PRO A 285 -5.89 -11.29 -20.90
N GLN A 286 -6.38 -12.35 -21.53
CA GLN A 286 -7.30 -13.30 -20.92
C GLN A 286 -6.63 -14.07 -19.78
N LYS A 287 -5.43 -14.61 -20.00
CA LYS A 287 -4.67 -15.30 -18.94
C LYS A 287 -4.32 -14.37 -17.78
N MET A 288 -3.94 -13.12 -18.07
CA MET A 288 -3.68 -12.13 -17.03
C MET A 288 -4.94 -11.89 -16.17
N LEU A 289 -6.11 -11.75 -16.78
CA LEU A 289 -7.36 -11.59 -16.05
C LEU A 289 -7.72 -12.83 -15.23
N GLU A 290 -7.48 -14.03 -15.76
CA GLU A 290 -7.65 -15.30 -15.04
C GLU A 290 -6.73 -15.40 -13.82
N GLU A 291 -5.46 -15.02 -13.95
CA GLU A 291 -4.49 -14.99 -12.84
C GLU A 291 -4.87 -13.97 -11.78
N ILE A 292 -5.31 -12.78 -12.19
CA ILE A 292 -5.83 -11.76 -11.26
C ILE A 292 -7.00 -12.37 -10.49
N ASN A 293 -8.01 -12.89 -11.17
CA ASN A 293 -9.21 -13.44 -10.51
C ASN A 293 -8.91 -14.67 -9.65
N ALA A 294 -7.95 -15.52 -10.05
CA ALA A 294 -7.52 -16.67 -9.26
C ALA A 294 -7.02 -16.26 -7.87
N GLY A 295 -6.37 -15.09 -7.78
CA GLY A 295 -5.89 -14.53 -6.52
C GLY A 295 -6.97 -14.05 -5.54
N TYR A 296 -8.25 -14.03 -5.94
CA TYR A 296 -9.39 -13.55 -5.14
C TYR A 296 -10.53 -14.56 -5.03
N ILE A 297 -10.33 -15.83 -5.41
CA ILE A 297 -11.42 -16.84 -5.44
C ILE A 297 -12.16 -16.98 -4.11
N ARG A 298 -11.45 -17.00 -2.97
CA ARG A 298 -12.07 -17.12 -1.64
C ARG A 298 -12.86 -15.87 -1.27
N LEU A 299 -12.32 -14.69 -1.60
CA LEU A 299 -13.02 -13.40 -1.44
C LEU A 299 -14.35 -13.41 -2.20
N ASP A 300 -14.30 -13.77 -3.48
CA ASP A 300 -15.46 -13.71 -4.40
C ASP A 300 -16.58 -14.65 -4.02
N ARG A 301 -16.24 -15.80 -3.44
CA ARG A 301 -17.23 -16.76 -2.93
C ARG A 301 -17.90 -16.32 -1.64
N SER A 302 -17.30 -15.38 -0.93
CA SER A 302 -17.70 -15.00 0.43
C SER A 302 -18.43 -13.66 0.49
N CYS A 303 -18.55 -12.94 -0.62
CA CYS A 303 -19.16 -11.61 -0.66
C CYS A 303 -20.16 -11.43 -1.81
N ALA A 304 -20.97 -10.40 -1.69
CA ALA A 304 -21.83 -9.90 -2.76
C ALA A 304 -21.26 -8.57 -3.25
N VAL A 305 -21.18 -8.41 -4.57
CA VAL A 305 -20.65 -7.21 -5.20
C VAL A 305 -21.78 -6.45 -5.87
N PHE A 306 -21.75 -5.12 -5.75
CA PHE A 306 -22.76 -4.24 -6.30
C PHE A 306 -22.13 -3.06 -7.04
N ASP A 307 -22.73 -2.74 -8.17
CA ASP A 307 -22.55 -1.45 -8.82
C ASP A 307 -23.48 -0.42 -8.17
N TYR A 308 -22.99 0.80 -8.00
CA TYR A 308 -23.81 1.90 -7.49
C TYR A 308 -24.91 2.30 -8.49
N PRO A 309 -26.03 2.88 -8.02
CA PRO A 309 -27.10 3.36 -8.88
C PRO A 309 -26.60 4.33 -9.97
N PRO A 310 -27.20 4.34 -11.17
CA PRO A 310 -26.85 5.30 -12.22
C PRO A 310 -26.92 6.75 -11.74
N GLY A 311 -25.89 7.54 -12.04
CA GLY A 311 -25.79 8.94 -11.61
C GLY A 311 -25.24 9.13 -10.19
N HIS A 312 -24.96 8.05 -9.46
CA HIS A 312 -24.29 8.13 -8.17
C HIS A 312 -22.84 8.62 -8.32
N SER A 313 -22.36 9.46 -7.40
CA SER A 313 -21.02 10.06 -7.47
C SER A 313 -19.90 9.03 -7.39
N ALA A 314 -20.12 7.92 -6.67
CA ALA A 314 -19.20 6.77 -6.60
C ALA A 314 -19.36 5.78 -7.76
N GLY A 315 -20.41 5.90 -8.59
CA GLY A 315 -20.74 4.92 -9.64
C GLY A 315 -19.77 4.91 -10.82
N LYS A 316 -18.83 5.85 -10.92
CA LYS A 316 -17.76 5.83 -11.91
C LYS A 316 -16.58 5.02 -11.39
N GLY A 317 -16.61 3.72 -11.60
CA GLY A 317 -15.44 2.84 -11.44
C GLY A 317 -15.19 2.32 -10.02
N THR A 318 -16.14 2.45 -9.10
CA THR A 318 -16.08 1.82 -7.77
C THR A 318 -17.23 0.84 -7.59
N GLN A 319 -16.95 -0.32 -7.00
CA GLN A 319 -17.95 -1.29 -6.58
C GLN A 319 -18.05 -1.37 -5.07
N LEU A 320 -19.24 -1.68 -4.58
CA LEU A 320 -19.51 -2.00 -3.19
C LEU A 320 -19.38 -3.51 -2.98
N TYR A 321 -18.57 -3.92 -2.01
CA TYR A 321 -18.45 -5.29 -1.56
C TYR A 321 -19.10 -5.42 -0.18
N LEU A 322 -20.08 -6.31 -0.09
CA LEU A 322 -20.77 -6.63 1.15
C LEU A 322 -20.27 -7.97 1.67
N PHE A 323 -19.76 -7.99 2.90
CA PHE A 323 -19.23 -9.17 3.56
C PHE A 323 -20.09 -9.61 4.75
N PRO A 324 -20.21 -10.92 4.98
CA PRO A 324 -20.66 -11.47 6.25
C PRO A 324 -19.54 -11.30 7.30
N ASN A 325 -19.91 -11.10 8.57
CA ASN A 325 -18.94 -10.86 9.64
C ASN A 325 -18.08 -12.09 9.97
N SER A 326 -18.57 -13.30 9.69
CA SER A 326 -17.76 -14.53 9.75
C SER A 326 -16.50 -14.47 8.88
N PHE A 327 -16.54 -13.80 7.73
CA PHE A 327 -15.37 -13.67 6.85
C PHE A 327 -14.32 -12.71 7.41
N THR A 328 -14.77 -11.65 8.07
CA THR A 328 -13.92 -10.56 8.58
C THR A 328 -13.56 -10.71 10.05
N HIS A 329 -14.09 -11.73 10.72
CA HIS A 329 -13.83 -12.03 12.14
C HIS A 329 -14.22 -10.90 13.11
N PHE A 330 -15.14 -10.02 12.73
CA PHE A 330 -15.67 -9.04 13.68
C PHE A 330 -16.65 -9.71 14.66
N SER A 331 -16.27 -9.71 15.94
CA SER A 331 -17.10 -10.16 17.05
C SER A 331 -18.14 -9.09 17.41
N LEU A 332 -19.30 -9.15 16.76
CA LEU A 332 -20.36 -8.16 16.97
C LEU A 332 -21.10 -8.31 18.31
N GLN A 333 -20.90 -9.42 19.02
CA GLN A 333 -21.38 -9.58 20.40
C GLN A 333 -20.70 -8.58 21.36
N GLU A 334 -19.46 -8.19 21.08
CA GLU A 334 -18.71 -7.22 21.89
C GLU A 334 -19.24 -5.79 21.71
N ILE A 335 -19.71 -5.43 20.50
CA ILE A 335 -20.35 -4.13 20.23
C ILE A 335 -21.61 -3.94 21.08
N ARG A 336 -22.40 -5.02 21.28
CA ARG A 336 -23.61 -4.96 22.13
C ARG A 336 -23.29 -4.90 23.62
N GLN A 337 -22.11 -5.35 24.04
CA GLN A 337 -21.70 -5.38 25.45
C GLN A 337 -20.95 -4.12 25.89
N SER A 338 -20.24 -3.44 24.98
CA SER A 338 -19.52 -2.20 25.28
C SER A 338 -20.43 -1.03 25.68
N SER A 339 -21.73 -1.10 25.38
CA SER A 339 -22.71 -0.10 25.80
C SER A 339 -23.23 -0.28 27.23
N ASN A 340 -23.02 -1.46 27.86
CA ASN A 340 -23.75 -1.86 29.06
C ASN A 340 -22.89 -2.30 30.28
N LYS A 341 -21.56 -2.26 30.21
CA LYS A 341 -20.70 -2.66 31.34
C LYS A 341 -19.78 -1.54 31.82
N VAL A 342 -20.15 -0.96 32.97
CA VAL A 342 -19.29 -0.18 33.86
C VAL A 342 -18.75 -1.16 34.89
N ASN A 343 -17.55 -1.73 34.71
CA ASN A 343 -16.79 -2.41 35.78
C ASN A 343 -15.31 -2.58 35.37
N ASP A 344 -14.44 -1.74 35.95
CA ASP A 344 -13.03 -1.85 36.37
C ASP A 344 -11.97 -2.68 35.62
N THR A 345 -12.24 -3.18 34.42
CA THR A 345 -11.16 -3.52 33.46
C THR A 345 -11.22 -2.45 32.38
N GLU A 346 -10.07 -1.84 32.02
CA GLU A 346 -9.99 -0.92 30.87
C GLU A 346 -10.43 -1.67 29.62
N ILE A 347 -11.73 -1.64 29.31
CA ILE A 347 -12.26 -2.18 28.06
C ILE A 347 -11.71 -1.26 26.98
N ILE A 348 -10.73 -1.77 26.24
CA ILE A 348 -10.17 -1.06 25.09
C ILE A 348 -11.34 -0.82 24.14
N LYS A 349 -11.66 0.46 23.93
CA LYS A 349 -12.67 0.86 22.96
C LYS A 349 -12.26 0.27 21.60
N GLN A 350 -13.14 -0.56 21.04
CA GLN A 350 -12.90 -1.23 19.76
C GLN A 350 -13.56 -0.53 18.57
N PHE A 351 -14.59 0.29 18.81
CA PHE A 351 -15.35 0.93 17.74
C PHE A 351 -15.72 2.38 18.08
N ASP A 352 -15.73 3.24 17.06
CA ASP A 352 -16.49 4.48 17.04
C ASP A 352 -17.87 4.22 16.42
N THR A 353 -18.94 4.64 17.09
CA THR A 353 -20.32 4.29 16.72
C THR A 353 -21.13 5.52 16.32
N TYR A 354 -21.81 5.44 15.17
CA TYR A 354 -22.65 6.47 14.59
C TYR A 354 -23.99 5.85 14.13
N GLY A 355 -24.91 5.64 15.08
CA GLY A 355 -26.16 4.92 14.79
C GLY A 355 -25.92 3.42 14.63
N ASN A 356 -26.24 2.86 13.46
CA ASN A 356 -25.96 1.45 13.11
C ASN A 356 -24.61 1.26 12.41
N LEU A 357 -23.83 2.33 12.22
CA LEU A 357 -22.48 2.30 11.67
C LEU A 357 -21.44 2.23 12.78
N HIS A 358 -20.52 1.27 12.69
CA HIS A 358 -19.47 1.06 13.68
C HIS A 358 -18.11 1.02 12.98
N TYR A 359 -17.31 2.07 13.10
CA TYR A 359 -15.94 2.09 12.58
C TYR A 359 -15.01 1.33 13.52
N PRO A 360 -14.30 0.31 13.03
CA PRO A 360 -13.34 -0.42 13.85
C PRO A 360 -12.11 0.46 14.14
N LEU A 361 -11.68 0.46 15.38
CA LEU A 361 -10.43 1.06 15.82
C LEU A 361 -9.25 0.14 15.51
N GLU A 362 -8.03 0.63 15.72
CA GLU A 362 -6.80 0.00 15.24
C GLU A 362 -6.69 -1.48 15.60
N ALA A 363 -6.93 -1.83 16.87
CA ALA A 363 -6.78 -3.21 17.33
C ALA A 363 -7.78 -4.14 16.66
N ALA A 364 -9.06 -3.75 16.62
CA ALA A 364 -10.13 -4.52 16.01
C ALA A 364 -9.91 -4.71 14.51
N LEU A 365 -9.48 -3.66 13.80
CA LEU A 365 -9.27 -3.72 12.35
C LEU A 365 -8.02 -4.55 11.99
N VAL A 366 -6.91 -4.38 12.71
CA VAL A 366 -5.70 -5.18 12.46
C VAL A 366 -5.94 -6.65 12.79
N GLU A 367 -6.61 -6.94 13.91
CA GLU A 367 -6.99 -8.32 14.27
C GLU A 367 -7.85 -8.97 13.17
N SER A 368 -8.86 -8.24 12.69
CA SER A 368 -9.71 -8.67 11.58
C SER A 368 -8.91 -9.00 10.32
N PHE A 369 -7.99 -8.13 9.90
CA PHE A 369 -7.14 -8.40 8.72
C PHE A 369 -6.23 -9.61 8.89
N ILE A 370 -5.64 -9.79 10.08
CA ILE A 370 -4.77 -10.94 10.36
C ILE A 370 -5.55 -12.25 10.31
N LYS A 371 -6.70 -12.33 10.97
CA LYS A 371 -7.50 -13.56 10.96
C LYS A 371 -7.97 -13.90 9.56
N ALA A 372 -8.40 -12.90 8.79
CA ALA A 372 -8.73 -13.09 7.38
C ALA A 372 -7.53 -13.56 6.55
N ALA A 373 -6.30 -13.09 6.84
CA ALA A 373 -5.08 -13.50 6.15
C ALA A 373 -4.66 -14.92 6.51
N ILE A 374 -4.80 -15.31 7.79
CA ILE A 374 -4.54 -16.67 8.26
C ILE A 374 -5.48 -17.66 7.57
N ASP A 375 -6.77 -17.35 7.46
CA ASP A 375 -7.72 -18.22 6.76
C ASP A 375 -7.37 -18.34 5.28
N GLU A 376 -6.97 -17.23 4.64
CA GLU A 376 -6.54 -17.23 3.25
C GLU A 376 -5.31 -18.12 3.03
N GLU A 377 -4.30 -18.00 3.90
CA GLU A 377 -3.09 -18.84 3.88
C GLU A 377 -3.39 -20.32 4.09
N LYS A 378 -4.36 -20.64 4.96
CA LYS A 378 -4.76 -22.04 5.23
C LYS A 378 -5.53 -22.65 4.08
N ASP A 379 -6.47 -21.91 3.50
CA ASP A 379 -7.40 -22.43 2.50
C ASP A 379 -6.80 -22.46 1.10
N ILE A 380 -6.07 -21.40 0.73
CA ILE A 380 -5.57 -21.16 -0.64
C ILE A 380 -4.04 -21.16 -0.70
N GLY A 381 -3.36 -20.89 0.43
CA GLY A 381 -1.92 -20.67 0.44
C GLY A 381 -1.58 -19.25 -0.01
N PHE A 382 -0.72 -19.13 -1.01
CA PHE A 382 -0.34 -17.83 -1.55
C PHE A 382 -1.44 -17.29 -2.49
N SER A 383 -2.02 -16.14 -2.15
CA SER A 383 -3.01 -15.46 -3.00
C SER A 383 -2.80 -13.94 -3.05
N ALA A 384 -3.32 -13.30 -4.10
CA ALA A 384 -3.25 -11.84 -4.25
C ALA A 384 -4.07 -11.12 -3.15
N TRP A 385 -5.17 -11.71 -2.72
CA TRP A 385 -5.94 -11.22 -1.58
C TRP A 385 -5.16 -11.30 -0.27
N GLY A 386 -4.50 -12.44 0.01
CA GLY A 386 -3.64 -12.60 1.19
C GLY A 386 -2.52 -11.56 1.23
N MET A 387 -1.87 -11.32 0.09
CA MET A 387 -0.89 -10.23 -0.04
C MET A 387 -1.48 -8.84 0.23
N SER A 388 -2.72 -8.59 -0.18
CA SER A 388 -3.40 -7.32 0.05
C SER A 388 -3.66 -7.09 1.54
N LEU A 389 -4.12 -8.12 2.26
CA LEU A 389 -4.31 -8.07 3.71
C LEU A 389 -2.98 -7.85 4.45
N GLU A 390 -1.92 -8.54 4.05
CA GLU A 390 -0.58 -8.32 4.59
C GLU A 390 -0.09 -6.88 4.37
N ALA A 391 -0.30 -6.34 3.16
CA ALA A 391 0.05 -4.97 2.85
C ALA A 391 -0.74 -3.98 3.70
N TRP A 392 -2.02 -4.21 3.95
CA TRP A 392 -2.84 -3.37 4.82
C TRP A 392 -2.36 -3.38 6.27
N VAL A 393 -2.01 -4.55 6.82
CA VAL A 393 -1.39 -4.65 8.15
C VAL A 393 -0.07 -3.89 8.21
N ALA A 394 0.76 -4.01 7.17
CA ALA A 394 2.02 -3.27 7.06
C ALA A 394 1.80 -1.75 7.04
N MET A 395 0.79 -1.29 6.29
CA MET A 395 0.42 0.13 6.21
C MET A 395 -0.08 0.65 7.55
N MET A 396 -1.00 -0.07 8.23
CA MET A 396 -1.49 0.34 9.55
C MET A 396 -0.34 0.44 10.56
N ARG A 397 0.57 -0.53 10.56
CA ARG A 397 1.80 -0.48 11.38
C ARG A 397 2.70 0.72 11.07
N GLY A 398 2.87 1.05 9.79
CA GLY A 398 3.71 2.18 9.37
C GLY A 398 3.11 3.54 9.66
N TYR A 399 1.80 3.70 9.47
CA TYR A 399 1.12 5.00 9.54
C TYR A 399 0.50 5.31 10.90
N LEU A 400 -0.08 4.30 11.57
CA LEU A 400 -0.79 4.47 12.84
C LEU A 400 0.06 4.08 14.05
N GLU A 401 1.36 3.81 13.84
CA GLU A 401 2.33 3.23 14.82
C GLU A 401 1.69 2.16 15.70
N VAL A 402 0.92 1.28 15.07
CA VAL A 402 0.48 0.03 15.68
C VAL A 402 1.73 -0.71 16.15
N ASN A 403 1.92 -0.70 17.45
CA ASN A 403 3.11 -1.21 18.11
C ASN A 403 2.93 -2.71 18.43
N ASN A 404 4.01 -3.33 18.91
CA ASN A 404 3.99 -4.76 19.26
C ASN A 404 3.02 -5.10 20.41
N ASP A 405 2.54 -4.08 21.13
CA ASP A 405 1.62 -4.18 22.26
C ASP A 405 0.14 -4.21 21.83
N ILE A 406 -0.19 -3.90 20.57
CA ILE A 406 -1.60 -3.86 20.12
C ILE A 406 -2.33 -5.20 20.32
N PHE A 407 -1.56 -6.29 20.37
CA PHE A 407 -2.03 -7.66 20.55
C PHE A 407 -1.79 -8.21 21.95
N ASP A 408 -1.30 -7.41 22.91
CA ASP A 408 -1.04 -7.90 24.28
C ASP A 408 -2.34 -8.34 25.00
N HIS A 409 -3.49 -7.86 24.54
CA HIS A 409 -4.82 -8.24 25.04
C HIS A 409 -5.63 -9.12 24.07
N CYS A 410 -5.04 -9.52 22.93
CA CYS A 410 -5.73 -10.36 21.97
C CYS A 410 -5.74 -11.82 22.44
N LEU A 411 -6.93 -12.42 22.47
CA LEU A 411 -7.12 -13.80 22.92
C LEU A 411 -6.77 -14.84 21.85
N ASP A 412 -6.65 -14.43 20.59
CA ASP A 412 -6.34 -15.33 19.49
C ASP A 412 -4.81 -15.51 19.35
N GLU A 413 -4.29 -16.58 19.96
CA GLU A 413 -2.86 -16.91 19.91
C GLU A 413 -2.32 -17.07 18.49
N GLN A 414 -3.14 -17.49 17.53
CA GLN A 414 -2.70 -17.63 16.13
C GLN A 414 -2.50 -16.25 15.51
N ALA A 415 -3.41 -15.31 15.75
CA ALA A 415 -3.26 -13.93 15.31
C ALA A 415 -2.02 -13.27 15.95
N VAL A 416 -1.81 -13.45 17.26
CA VAL A 416 -0.64 -12.92 17.97
C VAL A 416 0.66 -13.47 17.38
N ASN A 417 0.73 -14.78 17.15
CA ASN A 417 1.91 -15.43 16.60
C ASN A 417 2.19 -15.02 15.14
N TRP A 418 1.14 -14.96 14.32
CA TRP A 418 1.25 -14.54 12.92
C TRP A 418 1.77 -13.10 12.83
N TYR A 419 1.18 -12.17 13.60
CA TYR A 419 1.64 -10.78 13.64
C TYR A 419 3.08 -10.70 14.15
N SER A 420 3.39 -11.38 15.26
CA SER A 420 4.74 -11.37 15.86
C SER A 420 5.80 -11.84 14.88
N THR A 421 5.50 -12.85 14.07
CA THR A 421 6.42 -13.46 13.10
C THR A 421 6.63 -12.60 11.86
N LYS A 422 5.59 -11.95 11.34
CA LYS A 422 5.68 -11.14 10.10
C LYS A 422 5.97 -9.66 10.33
N PHE A 423 5.52 -9.13 11.47
CA PHE A 423 5.54 -7.69 11.74
C PHE A 423 6.05 -7.33 13.13
N GLY A 424 5.93 -8.20 14.12
CA GLY A 424 6.14 -7.87 15.53
C GLY A 424 7.47 -8.32 16.13
N ARG A 425 7.42 -8.76 17.38
CA ARG A 425 8.59 -9.03 18.24
C ARG A 425 9.55 -10.06 17.63
N ILE A 426 9.04 -11.16 17.08
CA ILE A 426 9.85 -12.24 16.49
C ILE A 426 10.54 -11.74 15.22
N TYR A 427 9.81 -11.01 14.36
CA TYR A 427 10.38 -10.39 13.17
C TYR A 427 11.52 -9.43 13.55
N GLU A 428 11.28 -8.52 14.49
CA GLU A 428 12.26 -7.51 14.91
C GLU A 428 13.48 -8.13 15.59
N ALA A 429 13.33 -9.25 16.32
CA ALA A 429 14.45 -9.99 16.88
C ALA A 429 15.35 -10.60 15.80
N LYS A 430 14.78 -11.05 14.68
CA LYS A 430 15.52 -11.69 13.58
C LYS A 430 16.15 -10.71 12.61
N PHE A 431 15.44 -9.64 12.26
CA PHE A 431 15.83 -8.70 11.20
C PHE A 431 16.23 -7.32 11.71
N GLY A 432 16.18 -7.11 13.02
CA GLY A 432 16.35 -5.80 13.65
C GLY A 432 15.05 -4.99 13.69
N PRO A 433 15.04 -3.85 14.39
CA PRO A 433 13.86 -2.99 14.49
C PRO A 433 13.43 -2.58 13.09
N ARG A 434 12.17 -2.85 12.73
CA ARG A 434 11.64 -2.45 11.43
C ARG A 434 11.69 -0.93 11.36
N ASP A 435 12.20 -0.38 10.27
CA ASP A 435 12.37 1.06 10.15
C ASP A 435 11.01 1.78 10.18
N ARG A 436 10.61 2.27 11.37
CA ARG A 436 9.36 3.03 11.57
C ARG A 436 9.50 4.48 11.08
N ARG A 437 10.57 4.83 10.36
CA ARG A 437 10.94 6.20 9.95
C ARG A 437 9.90 6.95 9.10
N ILE A 438 8.81 6.34 8.64
CA ILE A 438 7.65 7.14 8.17
C ILE A 438 7.16 8.06 9.31
N SER A 439 7.28 7.66 10.58
CA SER A 439 7.05 8.54 11.74
C SER A 439 8.16 9.57 11.97
N LYS A 440 9.42 9.14 11.86
CA LYS A 440 10.58 9.97 12.24
C LYS A 440 11.04 10.97 11.17
N ARG A 441 10.76 10.73 9.88
CA ARG A 441 11.08 11.68 8.80
C ARG A 441 10.04 12.80 8.65
N LEU A 442 8.96 12.77 9.43
CA LEU A 442 7.90 13.78 9.44
C LEU A 442 8.13 14.95 10.41
N GLY A 443 9.34 15.11 10.94
CA GLY A 443 9.78 16.38 11.51
C GLY A 443 10.32 16.29 12.93
N SER A 444 11.60 16.60 13.04
CA SER A 444 12.21 17.15 14.24
C SER A 444 11.39 18.35 14.76
N GLY A 445 10.83 18.25 15.98
CA GLY A 445 10.78 19.37 16.91
C GLY A 445 9.46 20.11 17.13
N LYS A 446 8.34 19.72 16.53
CA LYS A 446 7.01 20.13 17.02
C LYS A 446 6.12 18.92 17.14
N GLU A 447 6.01 18.43 18.37
CA GLU A 447 4.98 17.50 18.78
C GLU A 447 3.63 18.04 18.30
N MET A 448 2.84 17.20 17.63
CA MET A 448 1.46 17.55 17.36
C MET A 448 0.78 17.79 18.72
N PRO A 449 -0.10 18.80 18.86
CA PRO A 449 -0.78 19.07 20.14
C PRO A 449 -1.74 17.93 20.55
N ILE A 450 -1.88 16.93 19.69
CA ILE A 450 -2.68 15.73 19.86
C ILE A 450 -1.82 14.52 19.47
N ASP A 451 -1.91 13.45 20.27
CA ASP A 451 -1.35 12.14 19.97
C ASP A 451 -2.08 11.50 18.77
N MET A 452 -1.58 10.35 18.32
CA MET A 452 -2.14 9.66 17.16
C MET A 452 -3.53 9.04 17.40
N ARG A 453 -4.02 9.07 18.63
CA ARG A 453 -5.37 8.62 19.01
C ARG A 453 -6.33 9.81 19.12
N GLY A 454 -5.87 11.03 18.83
CA GLY A 454 -6.65 12.26 18.92
C GLY A 454 -6.70 12.86 20.33
N ASN A 455 -5.94 12.33 21.29
CA ASN A 455 -5.88 12.88 22.64
C ASN A 455 -4.89 14.03 22.69
N PRO A 456 -5.14 15.13 23.42
CA PRO A 456 -4.14 16.16 23.64
C PRO A 456 -2.84 15.59 24.26
N ILE A 457 -1.67 16.05 23.80
CA ILE A 457 -0.36 15.75 24.40
C ILE A 457 -0.07 16.72 25.56
#